data_AF-A0AA42JCB6-F1
#
_entry.id   AF-A0AA42JCB6-F1
#
_cell.length_a   1.000
_cell.length_b   1.000
_cell.length_c   1.000
_cell.angle_alpha   90.00
_cell.angle_beta   90.00
_cell.angle_gamma   90.00
#
_symmetry.space_group_name_H-M   'P 1'
#
loop_
_entity.id
_entity.type
_entity.pdbx_description
1 polymer ?
#
loop_
_entity_poly.entity_id
_entity_poly.type
_entity_poly.pdbx_seq_one_letter_code
_entity_poly.pdbx_strand_id
1 'polypeptide(L)'
;MARVKTQQLESLIECLHQKRQEDVSLADVLSLAEITAQSLQVFFETMDTAVYREMHEIAGYIERMRGEIGALQVDEIKKDRIPAAGQELGAIVKSTESATNTIMECAEALMCADASDPKAFQALVQEKMVLIFEACSFQDITGQRIAKVIETLQNIETRVSRFARAVGTTPPTDKAAYASDQEKARAERAQRLLLNGPQLDGQAIDQKTVDDLFK
;
A
#
# COMPACT_ATOMS: atom_id res chain seq x y z
N MET A 1 16.36 -31.23 -27.80
CA MET A 1 16.29 -32.20 -26.69
C MET A 1 15.20 -33.26 -26.84
N ALA A 2 13.99 -32.95 -27.33
CA ALA A 2 12.93 -33.95 -27.52
C ALA A 2 13.29 -35.10 -28.49
N ARG A 3 14.06 -34.83 -29.55
CA ARG A 3 14.45 -35.80 -30.60
C ARG A 3 15.33 -36.97 -30.11
N VAL A 4 16.17 -36.76 -29.09
CA VAL A 4 17.09 -37.81 -28.57
C VAL A 4 16.32 -38.81 -27.71
N LYS A 5 15.29 -38.34 -26.99
CA LYS A 5 14.40 -39.17 -26.16
C LYS A 5 13.58 -40.16 -27.01
N THR A 6 13.20 -39.76 -28.22
CA THR A 6 12.44 -40.62 -29.14
C THR A 6 13.31 -41.72 -29.74
N GLN A 7 14.55 -41.42 -30.13
CA GLN A 7 15.46 -42.38 -30.75
C GLN A 7 15.84 -43.55 -29.83
N GLN A 8 16.14 -43.29 -28.54
CA GLN A 8 16.51 -44.36 -27.61
C GLN A 8 15.34 -45.30 -27.29
N LEU A 9 14.11 -44.76 -27.22
CA LEU A 9 12.89 -45.55 -27.04
C LEU A 9 12.57 -46.37 -28.30
N GLU A 10 12.75 -45.77 -29.48
CA GLU A 10 12.62 -46.43 -30.78
C GLU A 10 13.60 -47.60 -30.91
N SER A 11 14.88 -47.42 -30.54
CA SER A 11 15.88 -48.51 -30.55
C SER A 11 15.54 -49.65 -29.57
N LEU A 12 14.96 -49.34 -28.41
CA LEU A 12 14.46 -50.31 -27.43
C LEU A 12 13.28 -51.13 -27.99
N ILE A 13 12.33 -50.44 -28.63
CA ILE A 13 11.16 -51.04 -29.27
C ILE A 13 11.59 -51.90 -30.47
N GLU A 14 12.54 -51.42 -31.28
CA GLU A 14 13.07 -52.09 -32.46
C GLU A 14 13.84 -53.37 -32.07
N CYS A 15 14.67 -53.32 -31.02
CA CYS A 15 15.33 -54.48 -30.43
C CYS A 15 14.32 -55.54 -29.93
N LEU A 16 13.26 -55.11 -29.23
CA LEU A 16 12.20 -56.00 -28.74
C LEU A 16 11.31 -56.56 -29.86
N HIS A 17 11.08 -55.80 -30.94
CA HIS A 17 10.28 -56.22 -32.09
C HIS A 17 11.02 -57.22 -32.98
N GLN A 18 12.32 -57.01 -33.18
CA GLN A 18 13.13 -57.85 -34.07
C GLN A 18 13.40 -59.24 -33.50
N LYS A 19 13.27 -59.39 -32.17
CA LYS A 19 13.65 -60.62 -31.44
C LYS A 19 12.47 -61.41 -30.85
N ARG A 20 11.22 -61.06 -31.18
CA ARG A 20 10.01 -61.79 -30.73
C ARG A 20 9.91 -63.25 -31.28
N GLN A 21 10.81 -63.67 -32.17
CA GLN A 21 10.79 -64.99 -32.83
C GLN A 21 12.05 -65.86 -32.62
N GLU A 22 13.04 -65.46 -31.81
CA GLU A 22 14.29 -66.22 -31.57
C GLU A 22 14.63 -66.41 -30.08
N ASP A 23 15.47 -67.41 -29.76
CA ASP A 23 16.02 -67.65 -28.42
C ASP A 23 16.88 -66.46 -27.96
N VAL A 24 16.55 -65.90 -26.79
CA VAL A 24 17.22 -64.72 -26.20
C VAL A 24 18.61 -65.10 -25.69
N SER A 25 19.66 -64.41 -26.17
CA SER A 25 21.04 -64.64 -25.72
C SER A 25 21.41 -63.77 -24.51
N LEU A 26 22.45 -64.17 -23.77
CA LEU A 26 23.00 -63.37 -22.66
C LEU A 26 23.47 -61.98 -23.13
N ALA A 27 23.97 -61.88 -24.37
CA ALA A 27 24.38 -60.61 -24.98
C ALA A 27 23.19 -59.66 -25.19
N ASP A 28 22.01 -60.20 -25.50
CA ASP A 28 20.79 -59.40 -25.66
C ASP A 28 20.30 -58.83 -24.33
N VAL A 29 20.39 -59.62 -23.25
CA VAL A 29 20.06 -59.16 -21.89
C VAL A 29 21.01 -58.06 -21.42
N LEU A 30 22.31 -58.18 -21.74
CA LEU A 30 23.32 -57.16 -21.42
C LEU A 30 23.10 -55.88 -22.22
N SER A 31 22.75 -55.98 -23.51
CA SER A 31 22.42 -54.83 -24.37
C SER A 31 21.16 -54.09 -23.86
N LEU A 32 20.12 -54.84 -23.49
CA LEU A 32 18.90 -54.25 -22.93
C LEU A 32 19.18 -53.58 -21.57
N ALA A 33 20.01 -54.19 -20.73
CA ALA A 33 20.44 -53.61 -19.46
C ALA A 33 21.25 -52.32 -19.67
N GLU A 34 22.10 -52.27 -20.69
CA GLU A 34 22.89 -51.08 -21.04
C GLU A 34 22.00 -49.94 -21.55
N ILE A 35 21.07 -50.22 -22.48
CA ILE A 35 20.15 -49.21 -23.00
C ILE A 35 19.22 -48.68 -21.91
N THR A 36 18.71 -49.56 -21.04
CA THR A 36 17.87 -49.14 -19.90
C THR A 36 18.65 -48.32 -18.88
N ALA A 37 19.91 -48.66 -18.58
CA ALA A 37 20.78 -47.88 -17.71
C ALA A 37 21.05 -46.47 -18.30
N GLN A 38 21.36 -46.39 -19.60
CA GLN A 38 21.57 -45.11 -20.29
C GLN A 38 20.30 -44.25 -20.31
N SER A 39 19.14 -44.86 -20.54
CA SER A 39 17.83 -44.17 -20.52
C SER A 39 17.49 -43.62 -19.14
N LEU A 40 17.71 -44.41 -18.07
CA LEU A 40 17.55 -43.97 -16.68
C LEU A 40 18.47 -42.80 -16.36
N GLN A 41 19.73 -42.83 -16.83
CA GLN A 41 20.68 -41.75 -16.59
C GLN A 41 20.23 -40.43 -17.24
N VAL A 42 19.78 -40.46 -18.49
CA VAL A 42 19.23 -39.29 -19.19
C VAL A 42 17.94 -38.80 -18.52
N PHE A 43 17.09 -39.73 -18.04
CA PHE A 43 15.88 -39.37 -17.31
C PHE A 43 16.21 -38.58 -16.04
N PHE A 44 17.12 -39.08 -15.20
CA PHE A 44 17.54 -38.41 -13.97
C PHE A 44 18.18 -37.04 -14.24
N GLU A 45 19.05 -36.91 -15.24
CA GLU A 45 19.64 -35.60 -15.61
C GLU A 45 18.57 -34.57 -15.98
N THR A 46 17.53 -34.98 -16.72
CA THR A 46 16.43 -34.07 -17.07
C THR A 46 15.49 -33.76 -15.91
N MET A 47 15.28 -34.74 -15.01
CA MET A 47 14.50 -34.54 -13.79
C MET A 47 15.21 -33.57 -12.84
N ASP A 48 16.52 -33.75 -12.64
CA ASP A 48 17.35 -32.84 -11.86
C ASP A 48 17.27 -31.42 -12.43
N THR A 49 17.48 -31.24 -13.73
CA THR A 49 17.40 -29.91 -14.37
C THR A 49 16.02 -29.26 -14.19
N ALA A 50 14.95 -30.04 -14.27
CA ALA A 50 13.59 -29.53 -14.08
C ALA A 50 13.34 -29.12 -12.62
N VAL A 51 13.75 -29.95 -11.65
CA VAL A 51 13.64 -29.67 -10.21
C VAL A 51 14.49 -28.45 -9.83
N TYR A 52 15.73 -28.35 -10.34
CA TYR A 52 16.59 -27.19 -10.12
C TYR A 52 15.95 -25.91 -10.65
N ARG A 53 15.32 -25.96 -11.83
CA ARG A 53 14.59 -24.81 -12.39
C ARG A 53 13.40 -24.42 -11.50
N GLU A 54 12.56 -25.37 -11.09
CA GLU A 54 11.42 -25.08 -10.22
C GLU A 54 11.84 -24.53 -8.86
N MET A 55 12.89 -25.09 -8.23
CA MET A 55 13.45 -24.53 -6.99
C MET A 55 13.98 -23.11 -7.19
N HIS A 56 14.61 -22.83 -8.34
CA HIS A 56 15.10 -21.49 -8.64
C HIS A 56 13.96 -20.49 -8.86
N GLU A 57 12.87 -20.92 -9.51
CA GLU A 57 11.66 -20.12 -9.68
C GLU A 57 10.98 -19.81 -8.34
N ILE A 58 10.87 -20.80 -7.46
CA ILE A 58 10.35 -20.64 -6.09
C ILE A 58 11.24 -19.70 -5.28
N ALA A 59 12.56 -19.88 -5.32
CA ALA A 59 13.50 -19.01 -4.63
C ALA A 59 13.39 -17.56 -5.13
N GLY A 60 13.30 -17.36 -6.46
CA GLY A 60 13.08 -16.06 -7.06
C GLY A 60 11.73 -15.43 -6.66
N TYR A 61 10.68 -16.24 -6.51
CA TYR A 61 9.39 -15.78 -6.00
C TYR A 61 9.45 -15.36 -4.53
N ILE A 62 10.13 -16.14 -3.68
CA ILE A 62 10.35 -15.83 -2.26
C ILE A 62 11.13 -14.52 -2.12
N GLU A 63 12.20 -14.31 -2.90
CA GLU A 63 12.98 -13.07 -2.81
C GLU A 63 12.17 -11.84 -3.26
N ARG A 64 11.37 -11.96 -4.34
CA ARG A 64 10.44 -10.89 -4.73
C ARG A 64 9.43 -10.59 -3.62
N MET A 65 8.83 -11.63 -3.03
CA MET A 65 7.88 -11.48 -1.94
C MET A 65 8.52 -10.82 -0.72
N ARG A 66 9.74 -11.22 -0.33
CA ARG A 66 10.48 -10.59 0.77
C ARG A 66 10.73 -9.11 0.53
N GLY A 67 11.11 -8.73 -0.70
CA GLY A 67 11.27 -7.34 -1.11
C GLY A 67 9.98 -6.54 -0.95
N GLU A 68 8.84 -7.11 -1.38
CA GLU A 68 7.54 -6.45 -1.33
C GLU A 68 6.97 -6.37 0.10
N ILE A 69 7.20 -7.37 0.94
CA ILE A 69 6.90 -7.32 2.39
C ILE A 69 7.67 -6.16 3.04
N GLY A 70 8.97 -6.04 2.74
CA GLY A 70 9.79 -4.94 3.25
C GLY A 70 9.29 -3.58 2.78
N ALA A 71 8.90 -3.48 1.50
CA ALA A 71 8.42 -2.25 0.90
C ALA A 71 6.99 -1.86 1.32
N LEU A 72 6.21 -2.79 1.88
CA LEU A 72 4.90 -2.50 2.51
C LEU A 72 5.06 -1.66 3.78
N GLN A 73 6.19 -1.79 4.49
CA GLN A 73 6.52 -1.03 5.70
C GLN A 73 5.38 -1.05 6.73
N VAL A 74 4.88 -2.25 7.05
CA VAL A 74 3.72 -2.46 7.94
C VAL A 74 3.91 -1.79 9.30
N ASP A 75 5.13 -1.80 9.83
CA ASP A 75 5.46 -1.12 11.09
C ASP A 75 5.22 0.39 11.04
N GLU A 76 5.63 1.09 9.97
CA GLU A 76 5.39 2.53 9.79
C GLU A 76 3.88 2.81 9.69
N ILE A 77 3.15 2.00 8.91
CA ILE A 77 1.71 2.16 8.74
C ILE A 77 1.00 2.03 10.09
N LYS A 78 1.35 1.00 10.87
CA LYS A 78 0.69 0.67 12.14
C LYS A 78 1.09 1.62 13.27
N LYS A 79 2.35 2.03 13.36
CA LYS A 79 2.87 2.83 14.47
C LYS A 79 2.75 4.33 14.25
N ASP A 80 2.80 4.79 13.00
CA ASP A 80 2.86 6.21 12.68
C ASP A 80 1.64 6.68 11.87
N ARG A 81 1.42 6.11 10.68
CA ARG A 81 0.42 6.64 9.72
C ARG A 81 -1.03 6.54 10.23
N ILE A 82 -1.44 5.35 10.68
CA ILE A 82 -2.80 5.13 11.18
C ILE A 82 -3.05 5.95 12.46
N PRO A 83 -2.15 5.92 13.47
CA PRO A 83 -2.32 6.77 14.65
C PRO A 83 -2.37 8.27 14.33
N ALA A 84 -1.52 8.76 13.42
CA ALA A 84 -1.53 10.16 13.00
C ALA A 84 -2.87 10.55 12.33
N ALA A 85 -3.40 9.72 11.43
CA ALA A 85 -4.72 9.94 10.84
C ALA A 85 -5.83 9.94 11.91
N GLY A 86 -5.72 9.06 12.92
CA GLY A 86 -6.62 9.05 14.07
C GLY A 86 -6.57 10.33 14.91
N GLN A 87 -5.37 10.90 15.11
CA GLN A 87 -5.20 12.20 15.79
C GLN A 87 -5.86 13.34 15.01
N GLU A 88 -5.71 13.37 13.68
CA GLU A 88 -6.38 14.36 12.84
C GLU A 88 -7.91 14.26 12.92
N LEU A 89 -8.45 13.03 12.89
CA LEU A 89 -9.89 12.80 13.09
C LEU A 89 -10.36 13.24 14.48
N GLY A 90 -9.58 12.97 15.54
CA GLY A 90 -9.89 13.46 16.89
C GLY A 90 -9.88 14.99 16.99
N ALA A 91 -8.91 15.64 16.34
CA ALA A 91 -8.82 17.10 16.29
C ALA A 91 -10.00 17.72 15.54
N ILE A 92 -10.50 17.07 14.48
CA ILE A 92 -11.73 17.48 13.78
C ILE A 92 -12.90 17.50 14.76
N VAL A 93 -13.14 16.38 15.47
CA VAL A 93 -14.26 16.29 16.43
C VAL A 93 -14.19 17.42 17.45
N LYS A 94 -13.03 17.60 18.09
CA LYS A 94 -12.84 18.65 19.11
C LYS A 94 -13.05 20.06 18.54
N SER A 95 -12.52 20.35 17.34
CA SER A 95 -12.69 21.66 16.70
C SER A 95 -14.15 21.92 16.33
N THR A 96 -14.85 20.90 15.83
CA THR A 96 -16.27 21.02 15.46
C THR A 96 -17.15 21.19 16.69
N GLU A 97 -16.86 20.49 17.78
CA GLU A 97 -17.56 20.60 19.06
C GLU A 97 -17.38 22.01 19.64
N SER A 98 -16.13 22.48 19.75
CA SER A 98 -15.83 23.81 20.27
C SER A 98 -16.54 24.92 19.48
N ALA A 99 -16.49 24.85 18.14
CA ALA A 99 -17.12 25.85 17.31
C ALA A 99 -18.65 25.80 17.40
N THR A 100 -19.23 24.60 17.46
CA THR A 100 -20.68 24.43 17.64
C THR A 100 -21.12 25.00 18.98
N ASN A 101 -20.35 24.77 20.06
CA ASN A 101 -20.64 25.35 21.37
C ASN A 101 -20.63 26.88 21.34
N THR A 102 -19.60 27.49 20.73
CA THR A 102 -19.56 28.96 20.55
C THR A 102 -20.75 29.51 19.75
N ILE A 103 -21.16 28.81 18.68
CA ILE A 103 -22.33 29.21 17.88
C ILE A 103 -23.61 29.14 18.72
N MET A 104 -23.80 28.07 19.52
CA MET A 104 -24.95 27.93 20.40
C MET A 104 -24.98 29.02 21.48
N GLU A 105 -23.85 29.29 22.14
CA GLU A 105 -23.75 30.36 23.14
C GLU A 105 -24.09 31.74 22.54
N CYS A 106 -23.66 32.01 21.31
CA CYS A 106 -24.03 33.24 20.60
C CYS A 106 -25.53 33.30 20.29
N ALA A 107 -26.12 32.19 19.86
CA ALA A 107 -27.56 32.12 19.57
C ALA A 107 -28.40 32.29 20.85
N GLU A 108 -28.01 31.67 21.96
CA GLU A 108 -28.64 31.82 23.27
C GLU A 108 -28.58 33.28 23.75
N ALA A 109 -27.41 33.92 23.66
CA ALA A 109 -27.25 35.32 24.02
C ALA A 109 -28.18 36.25 23.21
N LEU A 110 -28.40 35.95 21.93
CA LEU A 110 -29.32 36.69 21.07
C LEU A 110 -30.79 36.48 21.43
N MET A 111 -31.17 35.26 21.84
CA MET A 111 -32.53 34.96 22.29
C MET A 111 -32.87 35.65 23.61
N CYS A 112 -31.87 35.84 24.49
CA CYS A 112 -32.03 36.54 25.76
C CYS A 112 -31.82 38.06 25.68
N ALA A 113 -31.56 38.61 24.48
CA ALA A 113 -31.24 40.01 24.30
C ALA A 113 -32.44 40.93 24.60
N ASP A 114 -32.21 41.99 25.36
CA ASP A 114 -33.20 43.04 25.60
C ASP A 114 -33.33 43.95 24.36
N ALA A 115 -34.53 43.98 23.78
CA ALA A 115 -34.85 44.80 22.62
C ALA A 115 -35.34 46.22 22.99
N SER A 116 -35.38 46.56 24.28
CA SER A 116 -35.88 47.85 24.77
C SER A 116 -34.98 49.03 24.37
N ASP A 117 -33.67 48.81 24.22
CA ASP A 117 -32.73 49.77 23.64
C ASP A 117 -32.28 49.29 22.25
N PRO A 118 -32.81 49.88 21.15
CA PRO A 118 -32.47 49.48 19.80
C PRO A 118 -30.98 49.59 19.44
N LYS A 119 -30.24 50.56 20.02
CA LYS A 119 -28.81 50.73 19.73
C LYS A 119 -27.98 49.64 20.40
N ALA A 120 -28.27 49.35 21.67
CA ALA A 120 -27.60 48.29 22.40
C ALA A 120 -27.90 46.91 21.79
N PHE A 121 -29.16 46.66 21.42
CA PHE A 121 -29.58 45.44 20.74
C PHE A 121 -28.86 45.26 19.40
N GLN A 122 -28.80 46.30 18.56
CA GLN A 122 -28.09 46.25 17.28
C GLN A 122 -26.60 45.94 17.46
N ALA A 123 -25.94 46.57 18.43
CA ALA A 123 -24.52 46.32 18.71
C ALA A 123 -24.27 44.87 19.14
N LEU A 124 -25.10 44.33 20.04
CA LEU A 124 -25.02 42.94 20.48
C LEU A 124 -25.24 41.96 19.31
N VAL A 125 -26.25 42.21 18.47
CA VAL A 125 -26.51 41.38 17.28
C VAL A 125 -25.29 41.36 16.37
N GLN A 126 -24.71 42.52 16.08
CA GLN A 126 -23.54 42.61 15.22
C GLN A 126 -22.33 41.86 15.82
N GLU A 127 -22.08 42.02 17.12
CA GLU A 127 -21.00 41.32 17.83
C GLU A 127 -21.18 39.79 17.74
N LYS A 128 -22.36 39.26 18.09
CA LYS A 128 -22.60 37.82 18.07
C LYS A 128 -22.58 37.24 16.67
N MET A 129 -23.04 37.97 15.66
CA MET A 129 -22.93 37.52 14.27
C MET A 129 -21.49 37.42 13.80
N VAL A 130 -20.62 38.37 14.19
CA VAL A 130 -19.17 38.27 13.89
C VAL A 130 -18.57 37.02 14.53
N LEU A 131 -18.87 36.77 15.82
CA LEU A 131 -18.39 35.56 16.51
C LEU A 131 -18.89 34.26 15.86
N ILE A 132 -20.14 34.22 15.38
CA ILE A 132 -20.67 33.07 14.64
C ILE A 132 -19.90 32.84 13.33
N PHE A 133 -19.61 33.91 12.58
CA PHE A 133 -18.83 33.79 11.34
C PHE A 133 -17.39 33.35 11.60
N GLU A 134 -16.76 33.88 12.64
CA GLU A 134 -15.43 33.45 13.09
C GLU A 134 -15.45 31.98 13.51
N ALA A 135 -16.43 31.56 14.31
CA ALA A 135 -16.57 30.17 14.72
C ALA A 135 -16.70 29.26 13.49
N CYS A 136 -17.56 29.60 12.51
CA CYS A 136 -17.76 28.84 11.26
C CYS A 136 -16.47 28.56 10.46
N SER A 137 -15.40 29.35 10.64
CA SER A 137 -14.08 29.08 10.04
C SER A 137 -13.52 27.69 10.39
N PHE A 138 -14.04 27.00 11.42
CA PHE A 138 -13.72 25.62 11.73
C PHE A 138 -13.86 24.67 10.53
N GLN A 139 -14.73 25.01 9.57
CA GLN A 139 -14.93 24.23 8.34
C GLN A 139 -13.67 24.14 7.49
N ASP A 140 -12.90 25.22 7.37
CA ASP A 140 -11.68 25.23 6.57
C ASP A 140 -10.62 24.30 7.18
N ILE A 141 -10.37 24.45 8.49
CA ILE A 141 -9.46 23.56 9.23
C ILE A 141 -9.92 22.12 9.15
N THR A 142 -11.22 21.87 9.27
CA THR A 142 -11.80 20.52 9.13
C THR A 142 -11.55 19.94 7.75
N GLY A 143 -11.78 20.72 6.69
CA GLY A 143 -11.53 20.30 5.31
C GLY A 143 -10.06 19.95 5.06
N GLN A 144 -9.13 20.77 5.57
CA GLN A 144 -7.70 20.51 5.47
C GLN A 144 -7.28 19.23 6.21
N ARG A 145 -7.80 19.01 7.43
CA ARG A 145 -7.51 17.78 8.20
C ARG A 145 -8.08 16.54 7.53
N ILE A 146 -9.30 16.60 6.98
CA ILE A 146 -9.90 15.51 6.22
C ILE A 146 -9.04 15.19 4.99
N ALA A 147 -8.58 16.20 4.24
CA ALA A 147 -7.73 15.99 3.08
C ALA A 147 -6.42 15.25 3.46
N LYS A 148 -5.81 15.60 4.60
CA LYS A 148 -4.60 14.93 5.11
C LYS A 148 -4.85 13.46 5.50
N VAL A 149 -6.00 13.17 6.10
CA VAL A 149 -6.43 11.79 6.40
C VAL A 149 -6.63 11.00 5.12
N ILE A 150 -7.34 11.56 4.14
CA ILE A 150 -7.58 10.92 2.84
C ILE A 150 -6.25 10.61 2.15
N GLU A 151 -5.32 11.57 2.09
CA GLU A 151 -4.00 11.36 1.51
C GLU A 151 -3.24 10.23 2.21
N THR A 152 -3.31 10.16 3.54
CA THR A 152 -2.68 9.09 4.32
C THR A 152 -3.28 7.73 3.96
N LEU A 153 -4.60 7.63 3.85
CA LEU A 153 -5.29 6.38 3.48
C LEU A 153 -4.98 5.96 2.04
N GLN A 154 -4.92 6.89 1.08
CA GLN A 154 -4.55 6.61 -0.32
C GLN A 154 -3.13 6.07 -0.45
N ASN A 155 -2.19 6.60 0.34
CA ASN A 155 -0.82 6.09 0.37
C ASN A 155 -0.76 4.66 0.91
N ILE A 156 -1.51 4.37 1.99
CA ILE A 156 -1.63 3.01 2.54
C ILE A 156 -2.25 2.06 1.50
N GLU A 157 -3.36 2.45 0.87
CA GLU A 157 -4.04 1.67 -0.16
C GLU A 157 -3.10 1.33 -1.33
N THR A 158 -2.29 2.30 -1.76
CA THR A 158 -1.32 2.11 -2.85
C THR A 158 -0.26 1.07 -2.49
N ARG A 159 0.27 1.11 -1.27
CA ARG A 159 1.26 0.12 -0.78
C ARG A 159 0.64 -1.27 -0.65
N VAL A 160 -0.57 -1.38 -0.12
CA VAL A 160 -1.31 -2.65 0.01
C VAL A 160 -1.63 -3.24 -1.36
N SER A 161 -2.07 -2.41 -2.31
CA SER A 161 -2.37 -2.84 -3.68
C SER A 161 -1.13 -3.37 -4.41
N ARG A 162 0.03 -2.71 -4.22
CA ARG A 162 1.30 -3.21 -4.77
C ARG A 162 1.66 -4.58 -4.20
N PHE A 163 1.53 -4.73 -2.87
CA PHE A 163 1.77 -6.01 -2.20
C PHE A 163 0.82 -7.12 -2.70
N ALA A 164 -0.49 -6.84 -2.80
CA ALA A 164 -1.48 -7.79 -3.28
C ALA A 164 -1.20 -8.27 -4.72
N ARG A 165 -0.69 -7.38 -5.59
CA ARG A 165 -0.25 -7.73 -6.95
C ARG A 165 1.00 -8.60 -6.94
N ALA A 166 1.95 -8.32 -6.06
CA ALA A 166 3.16 -9.13 -5.92
C ALA A 166 2.88 -10.54 -5.39
N VAL A 167 1.88 -10.70 -4.52
CA VAL A 167 1.46 -11.99 -3.96
C VAL A 167 0.61 -12.81 -4.96
N GLY A 168 0.04 -12.17 -6.00
CA GLY A 168 -0.54 -12.88 -7.14
C GLY A 168 -2.07 -13.04 -7.14
N THR A 169 -2.81 -12.19 -6.42
CA THR A 169 -4.29 -12.26 -6.36
C THR A 169 -5.04 -11.47 -7.44
N THR A 170 -4.37 -10.91 -8.46
CA THR A 170 -5.08 -10.18 -9.53
C THR A 170 -4.25 -10.09 -10.82
N PRO A 171 -4.82 -10.30 -12.02
CA PRO A 171 -4.15 -9.97 -13.27
C PRO A 171 -3.83 -8.48 -13.30
N PRO A 172 -2.79 -8.06 -14.03
CA PRO A 172 -2.42 -6.65 -14.12
C PRO A 172 -3.53 -5.88 -14.87
N THR A 173 -4.45 -5.27 -14.14
CA THR A 173 -5.20 -4.13 -14.65
C THR A 173 -4.30 -2.91 -14.48
N ASP A 174 -3.88 -2.37 -15.62
CA ASP A 174 -3.09 -1.15 -15.71
C ASP A 174 -3.72 -0.03 -14.88
N LYS A 175 -3.13 0.26 -13.72
CA LYS A 175 -3.08 1.58 -13.08
C LYS A 175 -2.00 1.58 -11.98
N ALA A 176 -1.04 2.48 -12.15
CA ALA A 176 0.01 2.88 -11.21
C ALA A 176 1.10 1.85 -10.86
N ALA A 177 2.11 1.75 -11.73
CA ALA A 177 3.48 1.46 -11.30
C ALA A 177 4.14 2.76 -10.79
N TYR A 178 5.04 2.64 -9.79
CA TYR A 178 5.94 3.68 -9.25
C TYR A 178 5.40 4.68 -8.23
N ALA A 179 4.60 4.20 -7.26
CA ALA A 179 4.26 5.02 -6.09
C ALA A 179 5.49 5.50 -5.30
N SER A 180 6.56 4.70 -5.18
CA SER A 180 7.71 5.08 -4.32
C SER A 180 8.46 6.32 -4.80
N ASP A 181 8.62 6.50 -6.11
CA ASP A 181 9.37 7.64 -6.66
C ASP A 181 8.50 8.90 -6.67
N GLN A 182 7.20 8.75 -6.94
CA GLN A 182 6.24 9.85 -6.81
C GLN A 182 5.99 10.24 -5.35
N GLU A 183 5.95 9.29 -4.41
CA GLU A 183 5.86 9.53 -2.97
C GLU A 183 7.10 10.28 -2.47
N LYS A 184 8.31 9.88 -2.89
CA LYS A 184 9.56 10.58 -2.57
C LYS A 184 9.56 12.00 -3.13
N ALA A 185 9.25 12.18 -4.42
CA ALA A 185 9.19 13.50 -5.03
C ALA A 185 8.12 14.41 -4.38
N ARG A 186 6.99 13.83 -3.96
CA ARG A 186 5.95 14.54 -3.21
C ARG A 186 6.44 14.93 -1.82
N ALA A 187 7.14 14.05 -1.11
CA ALA A 187 7.70 14.33 0.21
C ALA A 187 8.79 15.41 0.15
N GLU A 188 9.67 15.36 -0.84
CA GLU A 188 10.67 16.40 -1.11
C GLU A 188 10.01 17.74 -1.43
N ARG A 189 8.95 17.74 -2.24
CA ARG A 189 8.17 18.94 -2.53
C ARG A 189 7.50 19.50 -1.27
N ALA A 190 6.91 18.65 -0.44
CA ALA A 190 6.27 19.05 0.80
C ALA A 190 7.27 19.69 1.77
N GLN A 191 8.49 19.14 1.88
CA GLN A 191 9.57 19.74 2.67
C GLN A 191 10.05 21.07 2.08
N ARG A 192 10.28 21.15 0.77
CA ARG A 192 10.76 22.36 0.10
C ARG A 192 9.77 23.52 0.17
N LEU A 193 8.47 23.22 0.12
CA LEU A 193 7.39 24.21 0.13
C LEU A 193 6.70 24.34 1.49
N LEU A 194 7.22 23.68 2.54
CA LEU A 194 6.68 23.72 3.91
C LEU A 194 5.17 23.43 4.00
N LEU A 195 4.69 22.46 3.23
CA LEU A 195 3.27 22.10 3.12
C LEU A 195 2.82 21.22 4.30
N ASN A 196 2.89 21.74 5.52
CA ASN A 196 2.68 20.96 6.74
C ASN A 196 1.20 20.86 7.20
N GLY A 197 0.28 21.57 6.55
CA GLY A 197 -1.13 21.64 6.95
C GLY A 197 -1.32 22.22 8.37
N PRO A 198 -2.55 22.21 8.89
CA PRO A 198 -2.84 22.74 10.22
C PRO A 198 -2.18 21.87 11.31
N GLN A 199 -1.53 22.51 12.27
CA GLN A 199 -0.84 21.83 13.38
C GLN A 199 -1.86 21.29 14.40
N LEU A 200 -1.48 20.23 15.12
CA LEU A 200 -2.26 19.72 16.26
C LEU A 200 -2.10 20.64 17.48
N ASP A 201 -3.10 20.64 18.37
CA ASP A 201 -3.04 21.36 19.63
C ASP A 201 -1.78 21.00 20.43
N GLY A 202 -1.03 22.01 20.88
CA GLY A 202 0.24 21.84 21.61
C GLY A 202 1.49 21.74 20.72
N GLN A 203 1.34 21.61 19.40
CA GLN A 203 2.42 21.78 18.43
C GLN A 203 2.33 23.10 17.66
N ALA A 204 1.24 23.85 17.87
CA ALA A 204 1.02 25.16 17.29
C ALA A 204 2.04 26.19 17.83
N ILE A 205 2.70 26.90 16.92
CA ILE A 205 3.49 28.09 17.28
C ILE A 205 2.52 29.18 17.74
N ASP A 206 2.81 29.87 18.84
CA ASP A 206 1.93 30.93 19.31
C ASP A 206 1.95 32.14 18.34
N GLN A 207 0.84 32.88 18.28
CA GLN A 207 0.71 34.04 17.39
C GLN A 207 1.76 35.11 17.69
N LYS A 208 2.14 35.27 18.96
CA LYS A 208 3.13 36.26 19.39
C LYS A 208 4.52 35.98 18.82
N THR A 209 4.89 34.72 18.70
CA THR A 209 6.14 34.23 18.14
C THR A 209 6.16 34.46 16.63
N VAL A 210 5.01 34.29 15.96
CA VAL A 210 4.83 34.67 14.55
C VAL A 210 4.96 36.17 14.38
N ASP A 211 4.33 36.97 15.24
CA ASP A 211 4.41 38.43 15.17
C ASP A 211 5.84 38.95 15.38
N ASP A 212 6.62 38.29 16.24
CA ASP A 212 8.03 38.62 16.50
C ASP A 212 8.96 38.28 15.30
N LEU A 213 8.53 37.41 14.39
CA LEU A 213 9.26 37.06 13.16
C LEU A 213 9.11 38.10 12.04
N PHE A 214 8.09 38.96 12.11
CA PHE A 214 7.79 39.98 11.11
C PHE A 214 8.02 41.43 11.61
N LYS A 215 8.76 41.58 12.72
CA LYS A 215 9.23 42.87 13.25
C LYS A 215 10.60 43.27 12.72
#